data_AF-R7U1T0-F1
#
_entry.id   AF-R7U1T0-F1
#
_cell.length_a   1.000
_cell.length_b   1.000
_cell.length_c   1.000
_cell.angle_alpha   90.00
_cell.angle_beta   90.00
_cell.angle_gamma   90.00
#
_symmetry.space_group_name_H-M   'P 1'
#
loop_
_entity.id
_entity.type
_entity.pdbx_description
1 polymer ?
#
loop_
_entity_poly.entity_id
_entity_poly.type
_entity_poly.pdbx_seq_one_letter_code
_entity_poly.pdbx_strand_id
1 'polypeptide(L)'
;MNQTADDPYNKLPQIKLAGNWLANDSLSLNYVADYTKFTRADNWHYLNETMVNPSDDVYQSNYDSGYGIKSANGERLYLETGAGYSFDRGYGFIRPSVKVQHVEYRLTDLNQQNVIDDLNQAYYGSFTAADYTESPKTTVPSFSIDSGLYFDRFTNIGGTTFTHTLEPRMKYLYSPYVEGQEMNPVFDTALMNFNYHSLWRDSRFSGHDRLGDANQLSLGLTTRLIEDDGFERVRFGIGQIVYFEDRQLWISPNAGIDQGVDQDLDTDPNDEAKRLREDMQDSVSPLASELVYNINRTMNIRQDLMWDTSNNELDSYGLYYQYKPGDRRVLNAGYRYLRQADRYVKNEQN
;
A
#
# COMPACT_ATOMS: atom_id res chain seq x y z
N MET A 1 4.43 -30.10 -10.99
CA MET A 1 4.92 -28.89 -10.32
C MET A 1 4.25 -28.88 -8.97
N ASN A 2 5.01 -29.01 -7.88
CA ASN A 2 4.41 -28.96 -6.54
C ASN A 2 3.89 -27.54 -6.33
N GLN A 3 2.58 -27.40 -6.14
CA GLN A 3 1.95 -26.13 -5.79
C GLN A 3 2.46 -25.71 -4.41
N THR A 4 2.85 -24.44 -4.27
CA THR A 4 3.45 -23.88 -3.04
C THR A 4 2.64 -22.72 -2.47
N ALA A 5 1.40 -22.53 -2.94
CA ALA A 5 0.43 -21.58 -2.39
C ALA A 5 -1.00 -22.14 -2.48
N ASP A 6 -1.87 -21.67 -1.58
CA ASP A 6 -3.32 -21.90 -1.61
C ASP A 6 -3.94 -21.40 -2.93
N ASP A 7 -5.10 -21.95 -3.31
CA ASP A 7 -5.74 -21.62 -4.59
C ASP A 7 -6.07 -20.12 -4.69
N PRO A 8 -5.55 -19.35 -5.67
CA PRO A 8 -5.77 -17.90 -5.75
C PRO A 8 -7.15 -17.55 -6.33
N TYR A 9 -7.62 -16.32 -6.06
CA TYR A 9 -8.75 -15.75 -6.78
C TYR A 9 -8.43 -15.53 -8.27
N ASN A 10 -9.34 -15.95 -9.14
CA ASN A 10 -9.31 -15.68 -10.57
C ASN A 10 -10.18 -14.46 -10.92
N LYS A 11 -9.65 -13.56 -11.74
CA LYS A 11 -10.39 -12.41 -12.31
C LYS A 11 -10.86 -12.75 -13.71
N LEU A 12 -12.12 -13.16 -13.86
CA LEU A 12 -12.66 -13.54 -15.17
C LEU A 12 -14.18 -13.33 -15.29
N PRO A 13 -14.66 -12.36 -16.12
CA PRO A 13 -13.89 -11.34 -16.85
C PRO A 13 -13.48 -10.15 -15.96
N GLN A 14 -12.51 -9.37 -16.43
CA GLN A 14 -12.25 -8.01 -15.95
C GLN A 14 -12.38 -7.03 -17.12
N ILE A 15 -13.16 -5.97 -16.92
CA ILE A 15 -13.34 -4.88 -17.88
C ILE A 15 -13.03 -3.58 -17.15
N LYS A 16 -12.00 -2.88 -17.61
CA LYS A 16 -11.57 -1.60 -17.04
C LYS A 16 -11.63 -0.51 -18.09
N LEU A 17 -12.40 0.53 -17.81
CA LEU A 17 -12.44 1.78 -18.54
C LEU A 17 -11.84 2.86 -17.66
N ALA A 18 -10.75 3.49 -18.09
CA ALA A 18 -10.14 4.59 -17.37
C ALA A 18 -9.81 5.72 -18.33
N GLY A 19 -9.99 6.96 -17.88
CA GLY A 19 -9.71 8.14 -18.68
C GLY A 19 -9.30 9.33 -17.85
N ASN A 20 -8.50 10.19 -18.48
CA ASN A 20 -8.18 11.52 -17.99
C ASN A 20 -8.50 12.50 -19.12
N TRP A 21 -9.49 13.35 -18.91
CA TRP A 21 -9.88 14.39 -19.84
C TRP A 21 -9.33 15.74 -19.37
N LEU A 22 -8.47 16.33 -20.19
CA LEU A 22 -7.97 17.68 -20.00
C LEU A 22 -8.99 18.65 -20.62
N ALA A 23 -9.80 19.28 -19.78
CA ALA A 23 -10.75 20.29 -20.22
C ALA A 23 -10.03 21.55 -20.71
N ASN A 24 -8.87 21.86 -20.12
CA ASN A 24 -7.90 22.86 -20.56
C ASN A 24 -6.52 22.56 -19.93
N ASP A 25 -5.56 23.49 -20.04
CA ASP A 25 -4.19 23.34 -19.52
C ASP A 25 -4.12 23.18 -17.99
N SER A 26 -5.14 23.58 -17.24
CA SER A 26 -5.18 23.51 -15.77
C SER A 26 -6.20 22.53 -15.22
N LEU A 27 -7.37 22.39 -15.85
CA LEU A 27 -8.48 21.58 -15.37
C LEU A 27 -8.43 20.18 -16.00
N SER A 28 -8.37 19.17 -15.13
CA SER A 28 -8.44 17.76 -15.50
C SER A 28 -9.64 17.08 -14.83
N LEU A 29 -10.32 16.21 -15.57
CA LEU A 29 -11.35 15.31 -15.05
C LEU A 29 -10.87 13.87 -15.23
N ASN A 30 -10.84 13.09 -14.16
CA ASN A 30 -10.46 11.68 -14.19
C ASN A 30 -11.68 10.80 -13.91
N TYR A 31 -11.73 9.64 -14.56
CA TYR A 31 -12.72 8.62 -14.25
C TYR A 31 -12.12 7.21 -14.40
N VAL A 32 -12.61 6.30 -13.57
CA VAL A 32 -12.35 4.86 -13.66
C VAL A 32 -13.68 4.14 -13.48
N ALA A 33 -13.96 3.16 -14.33
CA ALA A 33 -15.00 2.17 -14.15
C ALA A 33 -14.37 0.80 -14.34
N ASP A 34 -14.32 0.00 -13.27
CA ASP A 34 -13.74 -1.34 -13.24
C ASP A 34 -14.83 -2.33 -12.81
N TYR A 35 -15.20 -3.21 -13.74
CA TYR A 35 -16.05 -4.36 -13.46
C TYR A 35 -15.16 -5.61 -13.46
N THR A 36 -15.14 -6.33 -12.34
CA THR A 36 -14.37 -7.57 -12.21
C THR A 36 -15.24 -8.65 -11.59
N LYS A 37 -15.25 -9.85 -12.19
CA LYS A 37 -15.79 -11.05 -11.56
C LYS A 37 -14.65 -11.87 -10.94
N PHE A 38 -14.77 -12.10 -9.64
CA PHE A 38 -13.88 -12.92 -8.83
C PHE A 38 -14.48 -14.31 -8.65
N THR A 39 -13.68 -15.32 -8.93
CA THR A 39 -14.05 -16.73 -8.75
C THR A 39 -12.89 -17.48 -8.13
N ARG A 40 -13.19 -18.44 -7.26
CA ARG A 40 -12.25 -19.36 -6.65
C ARG A 40 -12.71 -20.80 -6.89
N ALA A 41 -11.81 -21.77 -6.75
CA ALA A 41 -12.17 -23.18 -6.88
C ALA A 41 -12.98 -23.65 -5.66
N ASP A 42 -14.04 -24.44 -5.90
CA ASP A 42 -14.95 -24.92 -4.84
C ASP A 42 -14.28 -25.89 -3.85
N ASN A 43 -13.24 -26.62 -4.29
CA ASN A 43 -12.47 -27.55 -3.46
C ASN A 43 -11.09 -26.96 -3.17
N TRP A 44 -10.98 -26.27 -2.03
CA TRP A 44 -9.73 -25.66 -1.61
C TRP A 44 -8.69 -26.72 -1.24
N HIS A 45 -7.48 -26.59 -1.78
CA HIS A 45 -6.33 -27.38 -1.35
C HIS A 45 -5.49 -26.55 -0.39
N TYR A 46 -5.57 -26.88 0.91
CA TYR A 46 -4.75 -26.22 1.93
C TYR A 46 -3.36 -26.86 1.95
N LEU A 47 -2.30 -26.05 1.91
CA LEU A 47 -0.93 -26.57 1.95
C LEU A 47 -0.45 -26.94 3.36
N ASN A 48 -0.93 -26.21 4.36
CA ASN A 48 -0.66 -26.43 5.77
C ASN A 48 -1.90 -26.03 6.57
N GLU A 49 -2.36 -26.93 7.43
CA GLU A 49 -3.52 -26.75 8.29
C GLU A 49 -3.06 -26.71 9.75
N THR A 50 -3.49 -25.69 10.50
CA THR A 50 -3.35 -25.62 11.95
C THR A 50 -4.70 -25.85 12.60
N MET A 51 -4.73 -26.67 13.66
CA MET A 51 -5.96 -26.95 14.41
C MET A 51 -6.27 -25.77 15.33
N VAL A 52 -7.39 -25.08 15.08
CA VAL A 52 -7.76 -23.86 15.82
C VAL A 52 -8.82 -24.14 16.87
N ASN A 53 -9.65 -25.19 16.68
CA ASN A 53 -10.61 -25.63 17.68
C ASN A 53 -10.69 -27.18 17.73
N PRO A 54 -10.13 -27.81 18.78
CA PRO A 54 -10.15 -29.27 18.94
C PRO A 54 -11.55 -29.87 19.15
N SER A 55 -12.55 -29.06 19.54
CA SER A 55 -13.90 -29.54 19.85
C SER A 55 -14.77 -29.69 18.60
N ASP A 56 -14.47 -28.94 17.54
CA ASP A 56 -15.25 -28.86 16.30
C ASP A 56 -14.45 -29.34 15.07
N ASP A 57 -13.26 -29.91 15.29
CA ASP A 57 -12.35 -30.41 14.25
C ASP A 57 -12.07 -29.34 13.16
N VAL A 58 -11.91 -28.09 13.59
CA VAL A 58 -11.69 -26.94 12.70
C VAL A 58 -10.20 -26.77 12.43
N TYR A 59 -9.83 -26.99 11.18
CA TYR A 59 -8.52 -26.72 10.62
C TYR A 59 -8.56 -25.36 9.90
N GLN A 60 -7.61 -24.47 10.16
CA GLN A 60 -7.40 -23.25 9.36
C GLN A 60 -6.12 -23.39 8.55
N SER A 61 -6.15 -22.94 7.30
CA SER A 61 -4.90 -22.70 6.59
C SER A 61 -4.15 -21.53 7.20
N ASN A 62 -2.82 -21.64 7.23
CA ASN A 62 -1.93 -20.56 7.63
C ASN A 62 -1.95 -19.37 6.65
N TYR A 63 -2.64 -19.46 5.51
CA TYR A 63 -2.64 -18.44 4.45
C TYR A 63 -4.01 -17.76 4.28
N ASP A 64 -5.08 -18.54 4.22
CA ASP A 64 -6.46 -18.07 4.11
C ASP A 64 -7.41 -19.23 4.42
N SER A 65 -8.31 -19.08 5.39
CA SER A 65 -9.18 -20.18 5.84
C SER A 65 -10.24 -20.56 4.81
N GLY A 66 -10.49 -19.71 3.80
CA GLY A 66 -11.59 -19.92 2.84
C GLY A 66 -12.95 -20.02 3.56
N TYR A 67 -13.04 -19.44 4.76
CA TYR A 67 -14.19 -19.47 5.66
C TYR A 67 -14.76 -18.06 5.79
N GLY A 68 -16.06 -17.96 6.08
CA GLY A 68 -16.73 -16.68 6.31
C GLY A 68 -16.70 -15.77 5.08
N ILE A 69 -16.27 -14.52 5.23
CA ILE A 69 -16.27 -13.57 4.10
C ILE A 69 -15.19 -13.91 3.05
N LYS A 70 -14.18 -14.69 3.45
CA LYS A 70 -13.05 -15.07 2.59
C LYS A 70 -13.39 -16.19 1.59
N SER A 71 -14.55 -16.85 1.75
CA SER A 71 -15.07 -17.82 0.79
C SER A 71 -15.84 -17.18 -0.37
N ALA A 72 -16.08 -15.87 -0.32
CA ALA A 72 -16.96 -15.19 -1.25
C ALA A 72 -16.52 -15.36 -2.72
N ASN A 73 -17.43 -15.81 -3.57
CA ASN A 73 -17.34 -15.59 -5.01
C ASN A 73 -18.18 -14.35 -5.34
N GLY A 74 -17.81 -13.55 -6.34
CA GLY A 74 -18.64 -12.38 -6.62
C GLY A 74 -18.21 -11.47 -7.76
N GLU A 75 -19.08 -10.51 -8.04
CA GLU A 75 -18.84 -9.44 -8.99
C GLU A 75 -18.62 -8.14 -8.24
N ARG A 76 -17.64 -7.35 -8.67
CA ARG A 76 -17.35 -6.01 -8.15
C ARG A 76 -17.51 -4.99 -9.25
N LEU A 77 -18.25 -3.91 -8.96
CA LEU A 77 -18.24 -2.68 -9.74
C LEU A 77 -17.54 -1.59 -8.91
N TYR A 78 -16.44 -1.07 -9.44
CA TYR A 78 -15.73 0.06 -8.88
C TYR A 78 -15.84 1.26 -9.83
N LEU A 79 -16.25 2.40 -9.28
CA LEU A 79 -16.35 3.68 -9.98
C LEU A 79 -15.51 4.71 -9.24
N GLU A 80 -14.63 5.41 -9.96
CA GLU A 80 -13.94 6.60 -9.49
C GLU A 80 -14.28 7.75 -10.44
N THR A 81 -14.60 8.91 -9.87
CA THR A 81 -14.69 10.16 -10.62
C THR A 81 -13.95 11.25 -9.86
N GLY A 82 -13.21 12.09 -10.56
CA GLY A 82 -12.45 13.17 -9.93
C GLY A 82 -12.21 14.35 -10.83
N ALA A 83 -11.86 15.46 -10.19
CA ALA A 83 -11.52 16.71 -10.83
C ALA A 83 -10.31 17.33 -10.12
N GLY A 84 -9.31 17.74 -10.89
CA GLY A 84 -8.12 18.42 -10.39
C GLY A 84 -7.87 19.71 -11.15
N TYR A 85 -7.35 20.72 -10.45
CA TYR A 85 -6.95 21.98 -11.06
C TYR A 85 -5.47 22.27 -10.77
N SER A 86 -4.70 22.60 -11.80
CA SER A 86 -3.26 22.84 -11.69
C SER A 86 -2.92 24.33 -11.78
N PHE A 87 -2.43 24.90 -10.68
CA PHE A 87 -1.85 26.23 -10.61
C PHE A 87 -0.33 26.13 -10.70
N ASP A 88 0.21 26.05 -11.91
CA ASP A 88 1.66 25.96 -12.13
C ASP A 88 2.29 27.34 -12.40
N ARG A 89 3.47 27.55 -11.83
CA ARG A 89 4.35 28.71 -12.04
C ARG A 89 5.78 28.20 -12.20
N GLY A 90 6.67 29.00 -12.77
CA GLY A 90 8.08 28.61 -12.94
C GLY A 90 8.81 28.31 -11.62
N TYR A 91 8.31 28.82 -10.49
CA TYR A 91 8.91 28.66 -9.17
C TYR A 91 8.16 27.68 -8.25
N GLY A 92 7.06 27.06 -8.72
CA GLY A 92 6.28 26.14 -7.89
C GLY A 92 4.90 25.83 -8.43
N PHE A 93 4.15 25.02 -7.70
CA PHE A 93 2.80 24.59 -8.07
C PHE A 93 1.89 24.43 -6.85
N ILE A 94 0.59 24.54 -7.10
CA ILE A 94 -0.49 24.12 -6.19
C ILE A 94 -1.54 23.38 -7.01
N ARG A 95 -1.91 22.17 -6.58
CA ARG A 95 -2.78 21.25 -7.30
C ARG A 95 -3.84 20.68 -6.35
N PRO A 96 -4.97 21.39 -6.14
CA PRO A 96 -6.13 20.80 -5.50
C PRO A 96 -6.77 19.72 -6.39
N SER A 97 -7.25 18.66 -5.76
CA SER A 97 -8.00 17.58 -6.39
C SER A 97 -9.11 17.08 -5.48
N VAL A 98 -10.27 16.79 -6.05
CA VAL A 98 -11.39 16.11 -5.40
C VAL A 98 -11.72 14.85 -6.18
N LYS A 99 -12.07 13.78 -5.48
CA LYS A 99 -12.56 12.55 -6.11
C LYS A 99 -13.61 11.87 -5.25
N VAL A 100 -14.44 11.06 -5.89
CA VAL A 100 -15.40 10.18 -5.23
C VAL A 100 -15.15 8.78 -5.75
N GLN A 101 -14.94 7.86 -4.83
CA GLN A 101 -14.76 6.44 -5.09
C GLN A 101 -16.00 5.71 -4.60
N HIS A 102 -16.52 4.80 -5.40
CA HIS A 102 -17.65 3.94 -5.08
C HIS A 102 -17.29 2.50 -5.45
N VAL A 103 -17.55 1.57 -4.54
CA VAL A 103 -17.42 0.14 -4.79
C VAL A 103 -18.69 -0.55 -4.33
N GLU A 104 -19.19 -1.46 -5.16
CA GLU A 104 -20.35 -2.29 -4.88
C GLU A 104 -20.07 -3.73 -5.30
N TYR A 105 -20.59 -4.67 -4.53
CA TYR A 105 -20.43 -6.09 -4.78
C TYR A 105 -21.77 -6.77 -5.01
N ARG A 106 -21.71 -7.90 -5.74
CA ARG A 106 -22.71 -8.95 -5.69
C ARG A 106 -22.00 -10.26 -5.38
N LEU A 107 -22.11 -10.68 -4.13
CA LEU A 107 -21.45 -11.84 -3.57
C LEU A 107 -22.36 -13.06 -3.66
N THR A 108 -21.73 -14.22 -3.68
CA THR A 108 -22.32 -15.55 -3.77
C THR A 108 -21.45 -16.50 -2.98
N ASP A 109 -21.98 -17.69 -2.67
CA ASP A 109 -21.24 -18.73 -1.95
C ASP A 109 -20.85 -18.31 -0.51
N LEU A 110 -21.79 -17.62 0.15
CA LEU A 110 -21.68 -17.16 1.52
C LEU A 110 -22.70 -17.87 2.41
N ASN A 111 -22.24 -18.33 3.57
CA ASN A 111 -23.12 -18.73 4.65
C ASN A 111 -23.17 -17.60 5.69
N GLN A 112 -24.36 -17.07 5.95
CA GLN A 112 -24.55 -15.95 6.86
C GLN A 112 -23.92 -16.17 8.24
N GLN A 113 -24.12 -17.34 8.85
CA GLN A 113 -23.59 -17.60 10.18
C GLN A 113 -22.06 -17.63 10.16
N ASN A 114 -21.48 -18.30 9.16
CA ASN A 114 -20.02 -18.36 9.01
C ASN A 114 -19.40 -16.98 8.81
N VAL A 115 -20.05 -16.09 8.03
CA VAL A 115 -19.59 -14.72 7.83
C VAL A 115 -19.66 -13.92 9.14
N ILE A 116 -20.76 -14.02 9.88
CA ILE A 116 -20.90 -13.32 11.17
C ILE A 116 -19.85 -13.81 12.17
N ASP A 117 -19.61 -15.11 12.23
CA ASP A 117 -18.63 -15.70 13.13
C ASP A 117 -17.20 -15.27 12.75
N ASP A 118 -16.86 -15.29 11.45
CA ASP A 118 -15.58 -14.79 10.93
C ASP A 118 -15.36 -13.31 11.24
N LEU A 119 -16.38 -12.46 11.04
CA LEU A 119 -16.27 -11.03 11.34
C LEU A 119 -16.11 -10.75 12.83
N ASN A 120 -16.82 -11.47 13.71
CA ASN A 120 -16.67 -11.35 15.16
C ASN A 120 -15.33 -11.91 15.67
N GLN A 121 -14.71 -12.84 14.94
CA GLN A 121 -13.36 -13.32 15.20
C GLN A 121 -12.27 -12.41 14.62
N ALA A 122 -12.60 -11.59 13.64
CA ALA A 122 -11.66 -10.72 12.97
C ALA A 122 -11.59 -9.33 13.62
N TYR A 123 -12.74 -8.70 13.78
CA TYR A 123 -12.83 -7.28 14.09
C TYR A 123 -13.33 -7.06 15.52
N TYR A 124 -12.81 -6.01 16.18
CA TYR A 124 -13.38 -5.52 17.43
C TYR A 124 -14.79 -4.99 17.17
N GLY A 125 -15.82 -5.75 17.53
CA GLY A 125 -17.20 -5.39 17.27
C GLY A 125 -18.16 -6.50 17.68
N SER A 126 -19.45 -6.25 17.46
CA SER A 126 -20.51 -7.24 17.60
C SER A 126 -21.31 -7.28 16.32
N PHE A 127 -20.88 -8.11 15.37
CA PHE A 127 -21.58 -8.34 14.12
C PHE A 127 -22.77 -9.27 14.33
N THR A 128 -23.88 -8.94 13.69
CA THR A 128 -25.15 -9.64 13.82
C THR A 128 -25.73 -9.96 12.45
N ALA A 129 -26.88 -10.64 12.43
CA ALA A 129 -27.64 -10.87 11.21
C ALA A 129 -28.04 -9.59 10.46
N ALA A 130 -28.08 -8.42 11.14
CA ALA A 130 -28.41 -7.15 10.51
C ALA A 130 -27.24 -6.57 9.69
N ASP A 131 -26.01 -6.99 9.98
CA ASP A 131 -24.80 -6.50 9.32
C ASP A 131 -24.44 -7.34 8.08
N TYR A 132 -24.99 -8.55 7.97
CA TYR A 132 -24.79 -9.45 6.83
C TYR A 132 -25.51 -8.95 5.58
N THR A 133 -24.80 -8.97 4.45
CA THR A 133 -25.35 -8.69 3.13
C THR A 133 -24.52 -9.36 2.03
N GLU A 134 -25.19 -9.82 0.97
CA GLU A 134 -24.54 -10.28 -0.26
C GLU A 134 -24.27 -9.13 -1.24
N SER A 135 -24.68 -7.90 -0.91
CA SER A 135 -24.44 -6.72 -1.75
C SER A 135 -23.91 -5.55 -0.94
N PRO A 136 -22.72 -5.69 -0.31
CA PRO A 136 -22.08 -4.58 0.37
C PRO A 136 -21.66 -3.49 -0.62
N LYS A 137 -21.66 -2.26 -0.16
CA LYS A 137 -21.27 -1.08 -0.94
C LYS A 137 -20.62 -0.03 -0.08
N THR A 138 -19.69 0.71 -0.65
CA THR A 138 -18.95 1.76 0.04
C THR A 138 -18.73 2.93 -0.89
N THR A 139 -18.98 4.15 -0.41
CA THR A 139 -18.68 5.39 -1.14
C THR A 139 -17.81 6.28 -0.28
N VAL A 140 -16.64 6.65 -0.78
CA VAL A 140 -15.69 7.51 -0.07
C VAL A 140 -15.36 8.73 -0.93
N PRO A 141 -15.71 9.95 -0.49
CA PRO A 141 -15.17 11.16 -1.08
C PRO A 141 -13.75 11.40 -0.56
N SER A 142 -12.85 11.87 -1.42
CA SER A 142 -11.50 12.26 -1.01
C SER A 142 -11.14 13.62 -1.57
N PHE A 143 -10.31 14.34 -0.82
CA PHE A 143 -9.77 15.63 -1.17
C PHE A 143 -8.27 15.64 -0.97
N SER A 144 -7.54 16.30 -1.86
CA SER A 144 -6.11 16.50 -1.69
C SER A 144 -5.67 17.86 -2.20
N ILE A 145 -4.61 18.40 -1.59
CA ILE A 145 -3.86 19.54 -2.11
C ILE A 145 -2.40 19.13 -2.16
N ASP A 146 -1.83 19.12 -3.36
CA ASP A 146 -0.41 18.88 -3.58
C ASP A 146 0.27 20.18 -3.98
N SER A 147 1.37 20.53 -3.32
CA SER A 147 2.08 21.78 -3.57
C SER A 147 3.58 21.62 -3.44
N GLY A 148 4.33 22.39 -4.20
CA GLY A 148 5.79 22.37 -4.16
C GLY A 148 6.40 23.65 -4.69
N LEU A 149 7.67 23.87 -4.33
CA LEU A 149 8.47 24.99 -4.78
C LEU A 149 9.72 24.48 -5.50
N TYR A 150 10.27 25.31 -6.38
CA TYR A 150 11.52 25.05 -7.08
C TYR A 150 12.52 26.15 -6.75
N PHE A 151 13.66 25.77 -6.18
CA PHE A 151 14.78 26.66 -5.92
C PHE A 151 16.02 26.16 -6.65
N ASP A 152 16.64 27.00 -7.47
CA ASP A 152 17.82 26.63 -8.24
C ASP A 152 19.00 27.55 -7.91
N ARG A 153 20.20 26.98 -7.89
CA ARG A 153 21.45 27.76 -7.86
C ARG A 153 22.54 27.07 -8.66
N PHE A 154 23.43 27.85 -9.23
CA PHE A 154 24.67 27.34 -9.81
C PHE A 154 25.70 27.07 -8.72
N THR A 155 26.39 25.94 -8.82
CA THR A 155 27.50 25.58 -7.93
C THR A 155 28.62 24.93 -8.72
N ASN A 156 29.85 25.05 -8.26
CA ASN A 156 30.99 24.34 -8.83
C ASN A 156 31.57 23.40 -7.78
N ILE A 157 31.58 22.10 -8.06
CA ILE A 157 32.06 21.06 -7.15
C ILE A 157 33.08 20.23 -7.93
N GLY A 158 34.33 20.20 -7.46
CA GLY A 158 35.40 19.42 -8.11
C GLY A 158 35.67 19.84 -9.56
N GLY A 159 35.51 21.12 -9.90
CA GLY A 159 35.73 21.65 -11.25
C GLY A 159 34.58 21.43 -12.24
N THR A 160 33.51 20.75 -11.83
CA THR A 160 32.29 20.57 -12.63
C THR A 160 31.23 21.56 -12.17
N THR A 161 30.58 22.24 -13.12
CA THR A 161 29.45 23.12 -12.84
C THR A 161 28.17 22.30 -12.75
N PHE A 162 27.35 22.60 -11.75
CA PHE A 162 26.05 21.97 -11.54
C PHE A 162 24.97 23.02 -11.33
N THR A 163 23.78 22.74 -11.87
CA THR A 163 22.52 23.28 -11.37
C THR A 163 22.10 22.45 -10.16
N HIS A 164 22.12 23.07 -8.98
CA HIS A 164 21.66 22.48 -7.74
C HIS A 164 20.22 22.92 -7.48
N THR A 165 19.29 21.96 -7.52
CA THR A 165 17.87 22.20 -7.22
C THR A 165 17.55 21.79 -5.78
N LEU A 166 16.65 22.55 -5.15
CA LEU A 166 16.04 22.23 -3.87
C LEU A 166 14.52 22.35 -4.02
N GLU A 167 13.82 21.25 -3.78
CA GLU A 167 12.42 21.06 -4.14
C GLU A 167 11.63 20.60 -2.91
N PRO A 168 11.22 21.52 -2.03
CA PRO A 168 10.30 21.19 -0.96
C PRO A 168 8.90 20.94 -1.54
N ARG A 169 8.24 19.88 -1.07
CA ARG A 169 6.89 19.50 -1.45
C ARG A 169 6.09 19.15 -0.21
N MET A 170 4.83 19.56 -0.21
CA MET A 170 3.86 19.15 0.80
C MET A 170 2.56 18.71 0.13
N LYS A 171 1.94 17.68 0.69
CA LYS A 171 0.66 17.15 0.22
C LYS A 171 -0.27 16.89 1.39
N TYR A 172 -1.42 17.55 1.40
CA TYR A 172 -2.52 17.23 2.30
C TYR A 172 -3.47 16.24 1.62
N LEU A 173 -3.92 15.21 2.35
CA LEU A 173 -4.89 14.22 1.89
C LEU A 173 -5.94 14.00 2.99
N TYR A 174 -7.20 14.14 2.61
CA TYR A 174 -8.36 13.87 3.44
C TYR A 174 -9.29 12.85 2.76
N SER A 175 -9.66 11.82 3.48
CA SER A 175 -10.58 10.75 3.09
C SER A 175 -11.25 10.24 4.37
N PRO A 176 -12.56 10.39 4.56
CA PRO A 176 -13.21 10.00 5.80
C PRO A 176 -13.20 8.48 5.95
N TYR A 177 -13.18 8.03 7.20
CA TYR A 177 -13.51 6.65 7.51
C TYR A 177 -14.98 6.37 7.20
N VAL A 178 -15.23 5.23 6.56
CA VAL A 178 -16.57 4.72 6.26
C VAL A 178 -16.67 3.31 6.80
N GLU A 179 -17.56 3.15 7.77
CA GLU A 179 -17.91 1.88 8.43
C GLU A 179 -18.56 0.88 7.45
N GLY A 180 -18.48 -0.42 7.78
CA GLY A 180 -19.12 -1.50 7.03
C GLY A 180 -18.27 -2.06 5.88
N GLN A 181 -17.02 -1.62 5.73
CA GLN A 181 -16.08 -2.19 4.77
C GLN A 181 -15.55 -3.56 5.18
N GLU A 182 -15.80 -3.99 6.41
CA GLU A 182 -15.52 -5.34 6.92
C GLU A 182 -16.29 -6.40 6.13
N MET A 183 -17.50 -6.05 5.65
CA MET A 183 -18.30 -6.88 4.74
C MET A 183 -17.78 -6.90 3.30
N ASN A 184 -16.82 -6.06 2.92
CA ASN A 184 -16.19 -6.15 1.60
C ASN A 184 -15.14 -7.28 1.63
N PRO A 185 -15.21 -8.29 0.75
CA PRO A 185 -14.16 -9.32 0.67
C PRO A 185 -12.83 -8.71 0.21
N VAL A 186 -11.70 -9.29 0.63
CA VAL A 186 -10.37 -8.89 0.14
C VAL A 186 -10.00 -9.80 -1.04
N PHE A 187 -10.18 -9.31 -2.27
CA PHE A 187 -9.89 -10.05 -3.50
C PHE A 187 -8.53 -9.69 -4.11
N ASP A 188 -8.27 -8.39 -4.26
CA ASP A 188 -7.06 -7.86 -4.91
C ASP A 188 -6.41 -6.69 -4.18
N THR A 189 -6.87 -6.43 -2.96
CA THR A 189 -6.27 -5.44 -2.06
C THR A 189 -5.18 -6.06 -1.19
N ALA A 190 -4.06 -5.34 -1.09
CA ALA A 190 -2.94 -5.58 -0.19
C ALA A 190 -2.50 -4.24 0.42
N LEU A 191 -1.93 -4.24 1.62
CA LEU A 191 -1.27 -3.06 2.16
C LEU A 191 0.04 -2.86 1.39
N MET A 192 0.26 -1.66 0.87
CA MET A 192 1.48 -1.39 0.11
C MET A 192 2.62 -1.07 1.06
N ASN A 193 3.78 -1.68 0.82
CA ASN A 193 5.03 -1.30 1.48
C ASN A 193 5.26 0.21 1.39
N PHE A 194 5.54 0.83 2.53
CA PHE A 194 5.86 2.24 2.61
C PHE A 194 7.22 2.52 1.94
N ASN A 195 7.41 3.71 1.39
CA ASN A 195 8.67 4.22 0.82
C ASN A 195 8.53 5.72 0.54
N TYR A 196 9.57 6.36 0.01
CA TYR A 196 9.55 7.79 -0.29
C TYR A 196 8.41 8.21 -1.25
N HIS A 197 8.04 7.34 -2.20
CA HIS A 197 6.93 7.63 -3.10
C HIS A 197 5.56 7.45 -2.46
N SER A 198 5.44 6.70 -1.37
CA SER A 198 4.19 6.50 -0.64
C SER A 198 3.65 7.80 -0.04
N LEU A 199 4.52 8.76 0.30
CA LEU A 199 4.14 10.13 0.73
C LEU A 199 3.19 10.83 -0.25
N TRP A 200 3.30 10.49 -1.54
CA TRP A 200 2.60 11.20 -2.60
C TRP A 200 1.40 10.43 -3.13
N ARG A 201 1.08 9.26 -2.58
CA ARG A 201 -0.07 8.44 -2.97
C ARG A 201 -1.36 8.97 -2.34
N ASP A 202 -2.49 8.57 -2.93
CA ASP A 202 -3.83 8.87 -2.38
C ASP A 202 -4.40 7.70 -1.58
N SER A 203 -3.72 6.57 -1.56
CA SER A 203 -4.15 5.36 -0.86
C SER A 203 -2.93 4.59 -0.35
N ARG A 204 -3.09 3.95 0.81
CA ARG A 204 -2.12 2.98 1.36
C ARG A 204 -2.34 1.56 0.84
N PHE A 205 -3.49 1.29 0.23
CA PHE A 205 -3.87 -0.02 -0.29
C PHE A 205 -3.71 -0.13 -1.80
N SER A 206 -3.37 -1.33 -2.28
CA SER A 206 -3.61 -1.72 -3.66
C SER A 206 -5.07 -2.15 -3.86
N GLY A 207 -5.47 -2.38 -5.11
CA GLY A 207 -6.81 -2.86 -5.43
C GLY A 207 -7.90 -1.84 -5.07
N HIS A 208 -9.13 -2.33 -4.94
CA HIS A 208 -10.32 -1.51 -4.71
C HIS A 208 -11.24 -2.05 -3.60
N ASP A 209 -10.78 -3.05 -2.82
CA ASP A 209 -11.60 -3.69 -1.79
C ASP A 209 -11.60 -2.96 -0.45
N ARG A 210 -10.57 -2.14 -0.22
CA ARG A 210 -10.46 -1.23 0.94
C ARG A 210 -10.22 0.19 0.44
N LEU A 211 -11.16 1.09 0.73
CA LEU A 211 -11.06 2.52 0.42
C LEU A 211 -10.52 3.25 1.65
N GLY A 212 -9.19 3.42 1.70
CA GLY A 212 -8.47 3.92 2.87
C GLY A 212 -8.93 5.30 3.37
N ASP A 213 -9.16 5.38 4.67
CA ASP A 213 -9.28 6.63 5.42
C ASP A 213 -7.93 7.33 5.53
N ALA A 214 -7.93 8.66 5.52
CA ALA A 214 -6.74 9.47 5.64
C ALA A 214 -7.08 10.86 6.16
N ASN A 215 -6.35 11.35 7.15
CA ASN A 215 -6.28 12.77 7.47
C ASN A 215 -4.81 13.09 7.75
N GLN A 216 -4.07 13.48 6.70
CA GLN A 216 -2.62 13.46 6.75
C GLN A 216 -1.95 14.58 5.95
N LEU A 217 -0.78 15.02 6.43
CA LEU A 217 0.10 15.96 5.76
C LEU A 217 1.45 15.29 5.48
N SER A 218 1.75 15.07 4.21
CA SER A 218 3.05 14.56 3.76
C SER A 218 3.99 15.73 3.50
N LEU A 219 5.18 15.66 4.06
CA LEU A 219 6.24 16.66 3.90
C LEU A 219 7.48 15.97 3.33
N GLY A 220 8.07 16.57 2.30
CA GLY A 220 9.27 16.04 1.69
C GLY A 220 10.14 17.11 1.08
N LEU A 221 11.42 16.80 1.00
CA LEU A 221 12.43 17.63 0.37
C LEU A 221 13.19 16.75 -0.61
N THR A 222 13.28 17.20 -1.86
CA THR A 222 14.19 16.60 -2.84
C THR A 222 15.28 17.60 -3.20
N THR A 223 16.51 17.12 -3.37
CA THR A 223 17.61 17.91 -3.94
C THR A 223 18.22 17.15 -5.10
N ARG A 224 18.63 17.90 -6.13
CA ARG A 224 19.30 17.34 -7.31
C ARG A 224 20.55 18.13 -7.64
N LEU A 225 21.55 17.43 -8.18
CA LEU A 225 22.71 18.02 -8.84
C LEU A 225 22.69 17.60 -10.31
N ILE A 226 22.51 18.58 -11.19
CA ILE A 226 22.36 18.38 -12.63
C ILE A 226 23.51 19.07 -13.34
N GLU A 227 24.23 18.34 -14.19
CA GLU A 227 25.31 18.90 -15.02
C GLU A 227 24.78 19.81 -16.14
N ASP A 228 25.67 20.61 -16.73
CA ASP A 228 25.32 21.52 -17.83
C ASP A 228 24.73 20.80 -19.07
N ASP A 229 25.06 19.51 -19.25
CA ASP A 229 24.51 18.66 -20.31
C ASP A 229 23.16 18.01 -19.94
N GLY A 230 22.60 18.35 -18.78
CA GLY A 230 21.35 17.82 -18.25
C GLY A 230 21.48 16.49 -17.51
N PHE A 231 22.69 15.94 -17.35
CA PHE A 231 22.88 14.68 -16.63
C PHE A 231 22.66 14.87 -15.11
N GLU A 232 21.64 14.22 -14.55
CA GLU A 232 21.38 14.20 -13.11
C GLU A 232 22.42 13.31 -12.41
N ARG A 233 23.39 13.94 -11.75
CA ARG A 233 24.47 13.24 -11.05
C ARG A 233 23.99 12.71 -9.70
N VAL A 234 23.24 13.51 -8.96
CA VAL A 234 22.68 13.14 -7.64
C VAL A 234 21.21 13.50 -7.59
N ARG A 235 20.40 12.61 -7.01
CA ARG A 235 19.08 12.91 -6.48
C ARG A 235 18.99 12.34 -5.08
N PHE A 236 18.60 13.18 -4.12
CA PHE A 236 18.32 12.75 -2.76
C PHE A 236 16.95 13.28 -2.33
N GLY A 237 16.07 12.39 -1.89
CA GLY A 237 14.77 12.69 -1.35
C GLY A 237 14.69 12.25 0.10
N ILE A 238 14.06 13.06 0.95
CA ILE A 238 13.73 12.68 2.33
C ILE A 238 12.37 13.25 2.70
N GLY A 239 11.58 12.52 3.49
CA GLY A 239 10.29 13.01 3.92
C GLY A 239 9.57 12.08 4.90
N GLN A 240 8.46 12.58 5.41
CA GLN A 240 7.62 11.92 6.40
C GLN A 240 6.17 12.35 6.24
N ILE A 241 5.23 11.53 6.72
CA ILE A 241 3.83 11.88 6.85
C ILE A 241 3.53 12.19 8.32
N VAL A 242 2.81 13.29 8.55
CA VAL A 242 2.17 13.59 9.83
C VAL A 242 0.70 13.20 9.71
N TYR A 243 0.22 12.40 10.65
CA TYR A 243 -1.16 11.93 10.73
C TYR A 243 -1.92 12.75 11.76
N PHE A 244 -3.08 13.28 11.36
CA PHE A 244 -3.96 14.05 12.24
C PHE A 244 -5.03 13.17 12.90
N GLU A 245 -5.29 12.00 12.33
CA GLU A 245 -6.17 10.97 12.86
C GLU A 245 -5.54 9.59 12.66
N ASP A 246 -5.88 8.67 13.56
CA ASP A 246 -5.49 7.27 13.47
C ASP A 246 -6.05 6.67 12.19
N ARG A 247 -5.29 5.75 11.61
CA ARG A 247 -5.73 4.97 10.45
C ARG A 247 -6.68 3.91 10.97
N GLN A 248 -7.95 3.94 10.56
CA GLN A 248 -8.99 3.06 11.08
C GLN A 248 -9.30 1.87 10.17
N LEU A 249 -9.12 1.99 8.85
CA LEU A 249 -9.45 0.89 7.94
C LEU A 249 -8.36 -0.17 7.90
N TRP A 250 -8.75 -1.43 8.13
CA TRP A 250 -7.84 -2.58 8.20
C TRP A 250 -7.97 -3.49 6.98
N ILE A 251 -6.87 -4.18 6.67
CA ILE A 251 -6.83 -5.17 5.59
C ILE A 251 -6.79 -6.60 6.10
N SER A 252 -6.12 -6.86 7.22
CA SER A 252 -6.04 -8.19 7.81
C SER A 252 -7.16 -8.36 8.82
N PRO A 253 -8.02 -9.38 8.64
CA PRO A 253 -9.07 -9.68 9.59
C PRO A 253 -8.50 -10.09 10.95
N ASN A 254 -7.31 -10.69 11.06
CA ASN A 254 -6.86 -11.23 12.36
C ASN A 254 -6.15 -10.20 13.27
N ALA A 255 -5.98 -8.94 12.83
CA ALA A 255 -5.28 -7.92 13.61
C ALA A 255 -6.17 -7.22 14.67
N GLY A 256 -7.47 -7.52 14.67
CA GLY A 256 -8.43 -7.00 15.64
C GLY A 256 -8.60 -7.85 16.89
N ILE A 257 -7.81 -8.91 17.13
CA ILE A 257 -7.89 -9.68 18.37
C ILE A 257 -6.47 -10.01 18.89
N ASP A 258 -6.25 -9.70 20.17
CA ASP A 258 -5.15 -10.27 20.97
C ASP A 258 -5.56 -11.71 21.29
N GLN A 259 -5.37 -12.60 20.33
CA GLN A 259 -5.63 -14.01 20.51
C GLN A 259 -4.48 -14.51 21.38
N GLY A 260 -4.74 -14.76 22.66
CA GLY A 260 -3.81 -15.42 23.59
C GLY A 260 -3.51 -16.88 23.19
N VAL A 261 -3.14 -17.08 21.93
CA VAL A 261 -2.82 -18.32 21.24
C VAL A 261 -1.33 -18.58 21.40
N ASP A 262 -1.02 -19.85 21.58
CA ASP A 262 0.23 -20.44 22.05
C ASP A 262 1.50 -19.86 21.41
N GLN A 263 2.51 -19.57 22.24
CA GLN A 263 3.77 -18.89 21.90
C GLN A 263 4.80 -19.79 21.18
N ASP A 264 4.39 -20.95 20.67
CA ASP A 264 5.31 -21.99 20.18
C ASP A 264 5.46 -22.00 18.63
N LEU A 265 5.12 -20.88 17.98
CA LEU A 265 5.49 -20.58 16.60
C LEU A 265 6.65 -19.57 16.59
N ASP A 266 7.72 -19.85 15.85
CA ASP A 266 8.91 -18.97 15.69
C ASP A 266 8.59 -17.61 15.00
N THR A 267 7.31 -17.40 14.66
CA THR A 267 6.68 -16.13 14.30
C THR A 267 5.34 -16.06 15.03
N ASP A 268 5.21 -15.16 16.01
CA ASP A 268 3.94 -14.86 16.67
C ASP A 268 3.09 -13.98 15.72
N PRO A 269 1.98 -14.49 15.16
CA PRO A 269 1.10 -13.69 14.30
C PRO A 269 0.49 -12.49 15.04
N ASN A 270 0.43 -12.53 16.38
CA ASN A 270 0.00 -11.41 17.18
C ASN A 270 1.03 -10.27 17.18
N ASP A 271 2.32 -10.54 17.00
CA ASP A 271 3.36 -9.50 16.96
C ASP A 271 3.26 -8.63 15.70
N GLU A 272 2.91 -9.23 14.55
CA GLU A 272 2.69 -8.48 13.30
C GLU A 272 1.42 -7.62 13.40
N ALA A 273 0.31 -8.23 13.85
CA ALA A 273 -0.95 -7.55 14.07
C ALA A 273 -0.82 -6.37 15.05
N LYS A 274 -0.13 -6.60 16.17
CA LYS A 274 0.12 -5.59 17.20
C LYS A 274 0.98 -4.45 16.66
N ARG A 275 2.05 -4.75 15.92
CA ARG A 275 2.87 -3.71 15.29
C ARG A 275 2.09 -2.90 14.26
N LEU A 276 1.34 -3.54 13.37
CA LEU A 276 0.50 -2.83 12.40
C LEU A 276 -0.52 -1.92 13.11
N ARG A 277 -0.98 -2.31 14.30
CA ARG A 277 -1.84 -1.48 15.14
C ARG A 277 -1.15 -0.29 15.75
N GLU A 278 0.02 -0.49 16.31
CA GLU A 278 0.85 0.59 16.81
C GLU A 278 1.17 1.56 15.66
N ASP A 279 1.60 1.03 14.50
CA ASP A 279 1.85 1.78 13.26
C ASP A 279 0.61 2.51 12.73
N MET A 280 -0.61 2.08 13.05
CA MET A 280 -1.86 2.74 12.63
C MET A 280 -2.31 3.85 13.59
N GLN A 281 -1.89 3.77 14.86
CA GLN A 281 -2.13 4.77 15.90
C GLN A 281 -1.03 5.82 15.99
N ASP A 282 0.11 5.57 15.34
CA ASP A 282 1.21 6.50 15.30
C ASP A 282 0.85 7.84 14.64
N SER A 283 1.32 8.92 15.26
CA SER A 283 1.12 10.29 14.76
C SER A 283 2.01 10.64 13.56
N VAL A 284 3.01 9.81 13.25
CA VAL A 284 3.92 10.03 12.12
C VAL A 284 4.23 8.72 11.39
N SER A 285 4.55 8.79 10.10
CA SER A 285 5.09 7.63 9.37
C SER A 285 6.56 7.41 9.69
N PRO A 286 7.15 6.28 9.29
CA PRO A 286 8.60 6.17 9.18
C PRO A 286 9.17 7.31 8.31
N LEU A 287 10.35 7.78 8.68
CA LEU A 287 11.15 8.70 7.87
C LEU A 287 11.65 7.94 6.65
N ALA A 288 11.21 8.36 5.46
CA ALA A 288 11.60 7.74 4.21
C ALA A 288 12.64 8.59 3.48
N SER A 289 13.68 7.95 2.97
CA SER A 289 14.65 8.59 2.09
C SER A 289 15.04 7.72 0.90
N GLU A 290 15.36 8.39 -0.19
CA GLU A 290 15.91 7.80 -1.41
C GLU A 290 17.16 8.57 -1.84
N LEU A 291 18.18 7.86 -2.30
CA LEU A 291 19.38 8.42 -2.90
C LEU A 291 19.63 7.71 -4.23
N VAL A 292 19.86 8.47 -5.28
CA VAL A 292 20.42 8.00 -6.53
C VAL A 292 21.68 8.82 -6.82
N TYR A 293 22.82 8.14 -6.92
CA TYR A 293 24.09 8.77 -7.23
C TYR A 293 24.72 8.11 -8.46
N ASN A 294 24.69 8.82 -9.59
CA ASN A 294 25.40 8.48 -10.80
C ASN A 294 26.85 8.99 -10.71
N ILE A 295 27.76 8.22 -10.11
CA ILE A 295 29.18 8.59 -9.99
C ILE A 295 29.76 8.99 -11.35
N ASN A 296 29.38 8.25 -12.39
CA ASN A 296 29.60 8.56 -13.80
C ASN A 296 28.55 7.83 -14.64
N ARG A 297 28.64 7.92 -15.97
CA ARG A 297 27.68 7.29 -16.91
C ARG A 297 27.65 5.76 -16.89
N THR A 298 28.60 5.12 -16.19
CA THR A 298 28.74 3.66 -16.09
C THR A 298 28.55 3.14 -14.67
N MET A 299 28.56 4.00 -13.64
CA MET A 299 28.49 3.63 -12.23
C MET A 299 27.33 4.35 -11.55
N ASN A 300 26.44 3.58 -10.92
CA ASN A 300 25.29 4.09 -10.19
C ASN A 300 25.19 3.43 -8.81
N ILE A 301 24.92 4.26 -7.80
CA ILE A 301 24.52 3.83 -6.45
C ILE A 301 23.05 4.23 -6.26
N ARG A 302 22.26 3.33 -5.68
CA ARG A 302 20.93 3.63 -5.15
C ARG A 302 20.87 3.22 -3.69
N GLN A 303 20.26 4.07 -2.87
CA GLN A 303 20.00 3.76 -1.47
C GLN A 303 18.58 4.14 -1.12
N ASP A 304 17.92 3.26 -0.38
CA ASP A 304 16.59 3.43 0.15
C ASP A 304 16.68 3.21 1.66
N LEU A 305 16.08 4.08 2.46
CA LEU A 305 16.07 3.96 3.91
C LEU A 305 14.71 4.35 4.45
N MET A 306 14.18 3.50 5.33
CA MET A 306 13.00 3.75 6.13
C MET A 306 13.34 3.54 7.58
N TRP A 307 13.18 4.61 8.36
CA TRP A 307 13.46 4.61 9.79
C TRP A 307 12.18 4.97 10.54
N ASP A 308 11.67 4.05 11.34
CA ASP A 308 10.55 4.30 12.24
C ASP A 308 11.02 5.24 13.36
N THR A 309 10.52 6.46 13.34
CA THR A 309 10.89 7.49 14.33
C THR A 309 10.12 7.35 15.64
N SER A 310 8.98 6.65 15.66
CA SER A 310 8.16 6.45 16.85
C SER A 310 8.81 5.41 17.76
N ASN A 311 9.23 4.28 17.18
CA ASN A 311 9.85 3.18 17.91
C ASN A 311 11.38 3.21 17.88
N ASN A 312 11.97 4.12 17.09
CA ASN A 312 13.41 4.25 16.88
C ASN A 312 14.04 2.96 16.32
N GLU A 313 13.38 2.40 15.31
CA GLU A 313 13.79 1.14 14.67
C GLU A 313 14.00 1.31 13.16
N LEU A 314 14.86 0.47 12.59
CA LEU A 314 15.07 0.42 11.15
C LEU A 314 14.05 -0.52 10.52
N ASP A 315 13.16 0.02 9.69
CA ASP A 315 12.15 -0.78 8.97
C ASP A 315 12.74 -1.45 7.74
N SER A 316 13.39 -0.65 6.89
CA SER A 316 13.99 -1.17 5.66
C SER A 316 15.19 -0.36 5.24
N TYR A 317 16.16 -1.05 4.63
CA TYR A 317 17.34 -0.44 4.06
C TYR A 317 17.75 -1.19 2.80
N GLY A 318 17.87 -0.47 1.70
CA GLY A 318 18.40 -0.98 0.43
C GLY A 318 19.65 -0.21 0.05
N LEU A 319 20.68 -0.92 -0.41
CA LEU A 319 21.85 -0.33 -1.04
C LEU A 319 22.21 -1.15 -2.27
N TYR A 320 22.15 -0.53 -3.44
CA TYR A 320 22.43 -1.16 -4.72
C TYR A 320 23.54 -0.40 -5.44
N TYR A 321 24.54 -1.12 -5.90
CA TYR A 321 25.61 -0.61 -6.74
C TYR A 321 25.61 -1.35 -8.08
N GLN A 322 25.66 -0.58 -9.16
CA GLN A 322 25.76 -1.10 -10.52
C GLN A 322 26.94 -0.44 -11.22
N TYR A 323 27.75 -1.26 -11.89
CA TYR A 323 28.82 -0.84 -12.78
C TYR A 323 28.66 -1.52 -14.15
N LYS A 324 28.44 -0.73 -15.20
CA LYS A 324 28.27 -1.18 -16.58
C LYS A 324 29.17 -0.39 -17.54
N PRO A 325 30.47 -0.74 -17.67
CA PRO A 325 31.40 -0.04 -18.55
C PRO A 325 31.20 -0.33 -20.05
N GLY A 326 30.35 -1.30 -20.43
CA GLY A 326 30.03 -1.60 -21.83
C GLY A 326 28.98 -2.69 -21.97
N ASP A 327 28.63 -3.06 -23.20
CA ASP A 327 27.43 -3.86 -23.51
C ASP A 327 27.43 -5.29 -22.95
N ARG A 328 28.60 -5.83 -22.61
CA ARG A 328 28.77 -7.20 -22.08
C ARG A 328 29.58 -7.27 -20.79
N ARG A 329 29.72 -6.14 -20.11
CA ARG A 329 30.45 -6.03 -18.84
C ARG A 329 29.53 -5.37 -17.84
N VAL A 330 29.08 -6.13 -16.85
CA VAL A 330 28.23 -5.63 -15.77
C VAL A 330 28.66 -6.26 -14.46
N LEU A 331 28.71 -5.45 -13.41
CA LEU A 331 28.85 -5.87 -12.03
C LEU A 331 27.70 -5.24 -11.26
N ASN A 332 26.97 -6.05 -10.50
CA ASN A 332 25.91 -5.61 -9.60
C ASN A 332 26.24 -6.11 -8.21
N ALA A 333 26.13 -5.24 -7.22
CA ALA A 333 26.18 -5.60 -5.81
C ALA A 333 24.95 -4.99 -5.14
N GLY A 334 24.31 -5.74 -4.24
CA GLY A 334 23.10 -5.30 -3.56
C GLY A 334 23.08 -5.81 -2.13
N TYR A 335 22.72 -4.95 -1.21
CA TYR A 335 22.38 -5.28 0.16
C TYR A 335 20.95 -4.82 0.40
N ARG A 336 20.14 -5.69 1.00
CA ARG A 336 18.77 -5.36 1.38
C ARG A 336 18.52 -5.92 2.77
N TYR A 337 18.09 -5.04 3.65
CA TYR A 337 17.54 -5.34 4.94
C TYR A 337 16.07 -4.93 4.94
N LEU A 338 15.25 -5.79 5.50
CA LEU A 338 13.83 -5.54 5.72
C LEU A 338 13.52 -6.20 7.07
N ARG A 339 13.06 -5.40 8.03
CA ARG A 339 12.79 -5.85 9.41
C ARG A 339 11.94 -7.11 9.39
N GLN A 340 10.90 -7.14 8.56
CA GLN A 340 10.23 -8.37 8.13
C GLN A 340 9.78 -8.25 6.69
N ALA A 341 10.11 -9.25 5.88
CA ALA A 341 9.37 -9.52 4.65
C ALA A 341 8.08 -10.24 5.03
N ASP A 342 6.98 -9.96 4.35
CA ASP A 342 5.72 -10.73 4.38
C ASP A 342 5.98 -12.16 3.86
N ARG A 343 6.77 -12.94 4.59
CA ARG A 343 7.19 -14.30 4.26
C ARG A 343 7.17 -15.12 5.53
N TYR A 344 6.06 -15.79 5.69
CA TYR A 344 5.93 -16.96 6.54
C TYR A 344 7.04 -17.97 6.16
N VAL A 345 7.87 -18.30 7.14
CA VAL A 345 8.98 -19.24 6.98
C VAL A 345 8.40 -20.60 6.56
N LYS A 346 8.97 -21.19 5.51
CA LYS A 346 8.76 -22.60 5.22
C LYS A 346 9.41 -23.39 6.35
N ASN A 347 8.63 -24.00 7.22
CA ASN A 347 9.18 -24.89 8.24
C ASN A 347 9.88 -26.05 7.53
N GLU A 348 11.22 -26.07 7.57
CA GLU A 348 12.01 -27.25 7.21
C GLU A 348 12.06 -28.18 8.41
N GLN A 349 10.92 -28.75 8.79
CA GLN A 349 10.88 -29.88 9.70
C GLN A 349 9.93 -30.96 9.18
N ASN A 350 10.56 -31.96 8.55
CA ASN A 350 10.23 -33.38 8.41
C ASN A 350 8.77 -33.83 8.31
#